data_AF-A0A7S2UEA2-F1
#
_entry.id   AF-A0A7S2UEA2-F1
#
_cell.length_a   1.000
_cell.length_b   1.000
_cell.length_c   1.000
_cell.angle_alpha   90.00
_cell.angle_beta   90.00
_cell.angle_gamma   90.00
#
_symmetry.space_group_name_H-M   'P 1'
#
loop_
_entity.id
_entity.type
_entity.pdbx_description
1 polymer ?
#
loop_
_entity_poly.entity_id
_entity_poly.type
_entity_poly.pdbx_seq_one_letter_code
_entity_poly.pdbx_strand_id
1 'polypeptide(L)'
;AFQIDMAGTLQSRSSRLQMWAGFLAASLIVMGASANIFGQDCTNGNELIAGETYCRRTKFAISIGVIGTVFGLIVVILKIVTSKAPFMLESFFSVSLMFLFAFGVAYITSQKGPGAPLGNLYYFTWISFLCTFMLTASIFEDYQNAKSGGSTREQDDDQDTRGDIQVESLDDAI
;
A
#
# COMPACT_ATOMS: atom_id res chain seq x y z
N ALA A 1 -24.48 25.58 -15.03
CA ALA A 1 -24.32 24.24 -14.45
C ALA A 1 -22.82 23.98 -14.28
N PHE A 2 -22.34 23.88 -13.04
CA PHE A 2 -20.95 23.53 -12.74
C PHE A 2 -20.80 22.01 -12.97
N GLN A 3 -20.38 21.60 -14.16
CA GLN A 3 -19.76 20.29 -14.34
C GLN A 3 -18.36 20.40 -13.75
N ILE A 4 -18.25 20.24 -12.44
CA ILE A 4 -16.98 19.96 -11.80
C ILE A 4 -16.51 18.66 -12.46
N ASP A 5 -15.41 18.73 -13.19
CA ASP A 5 -14.71 17.58 -13.76
C ASP A 5 -14.11 16.74 -12.63
N MET A 6 -15.01 16.10 -11.87
CA MET A 6 -14.66 15.18 -10.80
C MET A 6 -13.90 13.99 -11.38
N ALA A 7 -14.19 13.60 -12.63
CA ALA A 7 -13.50 12.51 -13.30
C ALA A 7 -12.01 12.83 -13.52
N GLY A 8 -11.68 13.99 -14.10
CA GLY A 8 -10.29 14.40 -14.30
C GLY A 8 -9.54 14.62 -12.98
N THR A 9 -10.21 15.19 -11.97
CA THR A 9 -9.61 15.45 -10.66
C THR A 9 -9.44 14.17 -9.81
N LEU A 10 -10.32 13.17 -9.96
CA LEU A 10 -10.18 11.84 -9.35
C LEU A 10 -9.09 11.02 -10.04
N GLN A 11 -9.00 11.12 -11.37
CA GLN A 11 -8.03 10.36 -12.17
C GLN A 11 -6.58 10.83 -11.92
N SER A 12 -6.37 12.12 -11.65
CA SER A 12 -5.05 12.64 -11.24
C SER A 12 -4.70 12.30 -9.78
N ARG A 13 -5.68 12.01 -8.91
CA ARG A 13 -5.45 11.96 -7.46
C ARG A 13 -5.03 10.62 -6.89
N SER A 14 -5.12 9.47 -7.57
CA SER A 14 -4.43 8.29 -7.03
C SER A 14 -4.48 7.00 -7.87
N SER A 15 -3.46 6.78 -8.69
CA SER A 15 -3.05 5.39 -9.03
C SER A 15 -2.88 4.55 -7.74
N ARG A 16 -2.36 5.16 -6.66
CA ARG A 16 -2.16 4.51 -5.36
C ARG A 16 -3.44 4.16 -4.60
N LEU A 17 -4.48 5.00 -4.60
CA LEU A 17 -5.79 4.67 -3.99
C LEU A 17 -6.40 3.46 -4.66
N GLN A 18 -6.30 3.36 -5.99
CA GLN A 18 -6.78 2.18 -6.72
C GLN A 18 -6.03 0.92 -6.30
N MET A 19 -4.71 1.00 -6.12
CA MET A 19 -3.91 -0.12 -5.58
C MET A 19 -4.29 -0.48 -4.14
N TRP A 20 -4.50 0.50 -3.25
CA TRP A 20 -4.95 0.28 -1.87
C TRP A 20 -6.35 -0.32 -1.81
N ALA A 21 -7.28 0.14 -2.67
CA ALA A 21 -8.62 -0.41 -2.78
C ALA A 21 -8.59 -1.86 -3.30
N GLY A 22 -7.76 -2.15 -4.31
CA GLY A 22 -7.54 -3.51 -4.80
C GLY A 22 -6.96 -4.43 -3.72
N PHE A 23 -5.97 -3.96 -2.97
CA PHE A 23 -5.41 -4.67 -1.82
C PHE A 23 -6.46 -4.94 -0.73
N LEU A 24 -7.28 -3.94 -0.40
CA LEU A 24 -8.36 -4.06 0.60
C LEU A 24 -9.37 -5.12 0.18
N ALA A 25 -9.82 -5.10 -1.08
CA ALA A 25 -10.73 -6.10 -1.62
C ALA A 25 -10.12 -7.51 -1.57
N ALA A 26 -8.86 -7.67 -1.98
CA ALA A 26 -8.16 -8.95 -1.92
C ALA A 26 -8.01 -9.46 -0.47
N SER A 27 -7.67 -8.58 0.47
CA SER A 27 -7.53 -8.91 1.90
C SER A 27 -8.86 -9.36 2.53
N LEU A 28 -9.98 -8.71 2.16
CA LEU A 28 -11.31 -9.12 2.57
C LEU A 28 -11.67 -10.53 2.07
N ILE A 29 -11.29 -10.85 0.82
CA ILE A 29 -11.52 -12.17 0.26
C ILE A 29 -10.63 -13.22 0.95
N VAL A 30 -9.36 -12.91 1.25
CA VAL A 30 -8.47 -13.80 2.02
C VAL A 30 -9.07 -14.09 3.40
N MET A 31 -9.53 -13.06 4.11
CA MET A 31 -10.19 -13.20 5.41
C MET A 31 -11.44 -14.08 5.31
N GLY A 32 -12.35 -13.76 4.37
CA GLY A 32 -13.61 -14.47 4.21
C GLY A 32 -13.44 -15.93 3.78
N ALA A 33 -12.57 -16.19 2.81
CA ALA A 33 -12.26 -17.54 2.35
C ALA A 33 -11.63 -18.38 3.48
N SER A 34 -10.70 -17.80 4.24
CA SER A 34 -10.05 -18.49 5.38
C SER A 34 -11.05 -18.77 6.51
N ALA A 35 -11.96 -17.83 6.80
CA ALA A 35 -13.01 -18.04 7.79
C ALA A 35 -13.99 -19.14 7.39
N ASN A 36 -14.34 -19.22 6.10
CA ASN A 36 -15.20 -20.29 5.58
C ASN A 36 -14.51 -21.67 5.70
N ILE A 37 -13.24 -21.78 5.29
CA ILE A 37 -12.44 -23.01 5.43
C ILE A 37 -12.35 -23.41 6.91
N PHE A 38 -12.08 -22.45 7.80
CA PHE A 38 -12.01 -22.73 9.23
C PHE A 38 -13.34 -23.26 9.78
N GLY A 39 -14.47 -22.67 9.39
CA GLY A 39 -15.79 -23.11 9.80
C GLY A 39 -16.11 -24.53 9.33
N GLN A 40 -15.73 -24.90 8.11
CA GLN A 40 -16.05 -26.21 7.53
C GLN A 40 -15.12 -27.33 8.03
N ASP A 41 -13.81 -27.08 8.04
CA ASP A 41 -12.80 -28.12 8.21
C ASP A 41 -12.22 -28.17 9.62
N CYS A 42 -12.28 -27.07 10.38
CA CYS A 42 -11.63 -26.92 11.68
C CYS A 42 -12.60 -26.81 12.86
N THR A 43 -13.91 -26.91 12.61
CA THR A 43 -14.92 -27.00 13.67
C THR A 43 -15.66 -28.34 13.60
N ASN A 44 -16.48 -28.66 14.61
CA ASN A 44 -17.35 -29.84 14.64
C ASN A 44 -16.66 -31.21 14.59
N GLY A 45 -15.45 -31.34 15.15
CA GLY A 45 -14.75 -32.63 15.25
C GLY A 45 -14.02 -33.07 13.98
N ASN A 46 -14.08 -32.29 12.89
CA ASN A 46 -13.34 -32.53 11.65
C ASN A 46 -11.83 -32.24 11.77
N GLU A 47 -11.40 -31.67 12.89
CA GLU A 47 -9.99 -31.33 13.17
C GLU A 47 -9.07 -32.56 13.11
N LEU A 48 -9.58 -33.76 13.43
CA LEU A 48 -8.82 -35.01 13.32
C LEU A 48 -8.49 -35.37 11.86
N ILE A 49 -9.33 -34.96 10.91
CA ILE A 49 -9.19 -35.25 9.47
C ILE A 49 -8.34 -34.18 8.79
N ALA A 50 -8.61 -32.90 9.08
CA ALA A 50 -7.86 -31.77 8.51
C ALA A 50 -6.43 -31.66 9.08
N GLY A 51 -6.24 -32.08 10.33
CA GLY A 51 -4.98 -32.02 11.06
C GLY A 51 -4.74 -30.66 11.73
N GLU A 52 -4.21 -30.70 12.95
CA GLU A 52 -3.98 -29.51 13.79
C GLU A 52 -3.12 -28.43 13.09
N THR A 53 -2.12 -28.86 12.31
CA THR A 53 -1.24 -27.93 11.58
C THR A 53 -1.99 -27.15 10.49
N TYR A 54 -2.95 -27.77 9.82
CA TYR A 54 -3.79 -27.13 8.80
C TYR A 54 -4.66 -26.04 9.44
N CYS A 55 -5.31 -26.37 10.56
CA CYS A 55 -6.18 -25.43 11.27
C CYS A 55 -5.41 -24.26 11.88
N ARG A 56 -4.21 -24.50 12.41
CA ARG A 56 -3.33 -23.41 12.89
C ARG A 56 -2.93 -22.46 11.76
N ARG A 57 -2.62 -23.00 10.57
CA ARG A 57 -2.32 -22.19 9.37
C ARG A 57 -3.52 -21.41 8.87
N THR A 58 -4.71 -21.98 8.98
CA THR A 58 -5.97 -21.30 8.63
C THR A 58 -6.27 -20.16 9.58
N LYS A 59 -6.09 -20.35 10.89
CA LYS A 59 -6.18 -19.25 11.88
C LYS A 59 -5.21 -18.11 11.55
N PHE A 60 -3.97 -18.43 11.18
CA PHE A 60 -3.01 -17.44 10.72
C PHE A 60 -3.50 -16.69 9.46
N ALA A 61 -4.06 -17.40 8.48
CA ALA A 61 -4.63 -16.81 7.26
C ALA A 61 -5.80 -15.84 7.54
N ILE A 62 -6.64 -16.15 8.55
CA ILE A 62 -7.67 -15.22 9.02
C ILE A 62 -7.02 -13.98 9.62
N SER A 63 -6.06 -14.15 10.53
CA SER A 63 -5.40 -13.02 11.21
C SER A 63 -4.70 -12.07 10.24
N ILE A 64 -3.98 -12.60 9.24
CA ILE A 64 -3.33 -11.76 8.22
C ILE A 64 -4.36 -11.02 7.34
N GLY A 65 -5.47 -11.67 6.98
CA GLY A 65 -6.56 -11.04 6.24
C GLY A 65 -7.22 -9.90 7.03
N VAL A 66 -7.43 -10.10 8.34
CA VAL A 66 -7.96 -9.06 9.24
C VAL A 66 -7.00 -7.87 9.34
N ILE A 67 -5.71 -8.12 9.60
CA ILE A 67 -4.69 -7.06 9.69
C ILE A 67 -4.61 -6.28 8.38
N GLY A 68 -4.53 -6.98 7.24
CA GLY A 68 -4.52 -6.36 5.92
C GLY A 68 -5.76 -5.51 5.65
N THR A 69 -6.94 -6.01 6.03
CA THR A 69 -8.20 -5.27 5.90
C THR A 69 -8.21 -4.01 6.75
N VAL A 70 -7.81 -4.09 8.03
CA VAL A 70 -7.80 -2.94 8.94
C VAL A 70 -6.81 -1.87 8.46
N PHE A 71 -5.58 -2.25 8.10
CA PHE A 71 -4.59 -1.29 7.61
C PHE A 71 -4.99 -0.68 6.26
N GLY A 72 -5.50 -1.49 5.34
CA GLY A 72 -6.02 -1.00 4.06
C GLY A 72 -7.16 -0.01 4.24
N LEU A 73 -8.10 -0.31 5.14
CA LEU A 73 -9.23 0.55 5.46
C LEU A 73 -8.78 1.87 6.08
N ILE A 74 -7.84 1.83 7.05
CA ILE A 74 -7.27 3.04 7.67
C ILE A 74 -6.64 3.93 6.61
N VAL A 75 -5.80 3.39 5.73
CA VAL A 75 -5.13 4.20 4.69
C VAL A 75 -6.12 4.77 3.68
N VAL A 76 -7.11 3.98 3.24
CA VAL A 76 -8.16 4.44 2.32
C VAL A 76 -8.97 5.57 2.95
N ILE A 77 -9.42 5.42 4.21
CA ILE A 77 -10.16 6.47 4.92
C ILE A 77 -9.30 7.72 5.10
N LEU A 78 -8.05 7.59 5.53
CA LEU A 78 -7.14 8.73 5.68
C LEU A 78 -6.92 9.48 4.37
N LYS A 79 -6.85 8.79 3.23
CA LYS A 79 -6.75 9.43 1.91
C LYS A 79 -8.02 10.18 1.53
N ILE A 80 -9.19 9.64 1.87
CA ILE A 80 -10.48 10.28 1.60
C ILE A 80 -10.66 11.54 2.48
N VAL A 81 -10.33 11.44 3.77
CA VAL A 81 -10.58 12.52 4.74
C VAL A 81 -9.52 13.63 4.66
N THR A 82 -8.24 13.28 4.63
CA THR A 82 -7.19 14.26 4.93
C THR A 82 -6.63 14.97 3.69
N SER A 83 -6.89 14.52 2.46
CA SER A 83 -6.26 14.99 1.20
C SER A 83 -4.71 14.94 1.16
N LYS A 84 -4.03 14.88 2.32
CA LYS A 84 -2.60 14.72 2.55
C LYS A 84 -2.42 13.58 3.56
N ALA A 85 -2.55 12.33 3.11
CA ALA A 85 -2.16 11.22 3.96
C ALA A 85 -0.66 11.35 4.29
N PRO A 86 -0.24 11.16 5.56
CA PRO A 86 1.16 11.26 5.92
C PRO A 86 1.95 10.17 5.17
N PHE A 87 2.82 10.59 4.24
CA PHE A 87 3.64 9.70 3.41
C PHE A 87 4.40 8.67 4.25
N MET A 88 4.89 9.06 5.43
CA MET A 88 5.57 8.18 6.37
C MET A 88 4.69 7.00 6.84
N LEU A 89 3.41 7.25 7.11
CA LEU A 89 2.49 6.20 7.57
C LEU A 89 2.16 5.23 6.43
N GLU A 90 1.95 5.76 5.22
CA GLU A 90 1.69 4.94 4.03
C GLU A 90 2.88 4.01 3.74
N SER A 91 4.10 4.56 3.79
CA SER A 91 5.36 3.81 3.62
C SER A 91 5.54 2.74 4.70
N PHE A 92 5.31 3.08 5.96
CA PHE A 92 5.43 2.13 7.06
C PHE A 92 4.45 0.96 6.93
N PHE A 93 3.18 1.23 6.62
CA PHE A 93 2.19 0.18 6.45
C PHE A 93 2.42 -0.65 5.19
N SER A 94 2.79 -0.05 4.06
CA SER A 94 3.05 -0.82 2.82
C SER A 94 4.20 -1.79 2.99
N VAL A 95 5.33 -1.35 3.56
CA VAL A 95 6.51 -2.21 3.79
C VAL A 95 6.18 -3.31 4.79
N SER A 96 5.50 -2.98 5.89
CA SER A 96 5.11 -3.97 6.90
C SER A 96 4.18 -5.04 6.31
N LEU A 97 3.18 -4.63 5.53
CA LEU A 97 2.25 -5.54 4.86
C LEU A 97 2.94 -6.37 3.78
N MET A 98 3.90 -5.82 3.05
CA MET A 98 4.68 -6.57 2.06
C MET A 98 5.41 -7.76 2.69
N PHE A 99 6.11 -7.56 3.81
CA PHE A 99 6.76 -8.66 4.52
C PHE A 99 5.76 -9.65 5.10
N LEU A 100 4.67 -9.16 5.68
CA LEU A 100 3.61 -9.99 6.24
C LEU A 100 3.00 -10.90 5.19
N PHE A 101 2.66 -10.36 4.00
CA PHE A 101 2.09 -11.11 2.90
C PHE A 101 3.11 -11.97 2.15
N ALA A 102 4.39 -11.59 2.10
CA ALA A 102 5.45 -12.46 1.58
C ALA A 102 5.55 -13.75 2.41
N PHE A 103 5.59 -13.61 3.74
CA PHE A 103 5.54 -14.76 4.65
C PHE A 103 4.19 -15.48 4.55
N GLY A 104 3.09 -14.72 4.43
CA GLY A 104 1.74 -15.23 4.25
C GLY A 104 1.62 -16.17 3.06
N VAL A 105 2.12 -15.76 1.89
CA VAL A 105 2.19 -16.62 0.69
C VAL A 105 2.94 -17.91 1.01
N ALA A 106 4.17 -17.83 1.49
CA ALA A 106 4.99 -19.01 1.77
C ALA A 106 4.33 -19.97 2.78
N TYR A 107 3.68 -19.44 3.82
CA TYR A 107 3.10 -20.24 4.89
C TYR A 107 1.73 -20.84 4.50
N ILE A 108 0.84 -20.01 3.94
CA ILE A 108 -0.56 -20.37 3.60
C ILE A 108 -0.62 -21.25 2.36
N THR A 109 0.19 -20.99 1.34
CA THR A 109 0.15 -21.72 0.06
C THR A 109 1.13 -22.90 0.01
N SER A 110 1.76 -23.25 1.13
CA SER A 110 2.57 -24.47 1.22
C SER A 110 1.73 -25.72 0.99
N GLN A 111 2.34 -26.85 0.61
CA GLN A 111 1.62 -28.10 0.28
C GLN A 111 0.68 -28.62 1.39
N LYS A 112 0.98 -28.31 2.66
CA LYS A 112 0.15 -28.66 3.83
C LYS A 112 -0.65 -27.46 4.37
N GLY A 113 -0.78 -26.40 3.58
CA GLY A 113 -1.46 -25.17 3.95
C GLY A 113 -2.89 -25.14 3.42
N PRO A 114 -3.75 -24.28 3.99
CA PRO A 114 -5.14 -24.12 3.55
C PRO A 114 -5.26 -23.53 2.15
N GLY A 115 -4.20 -22.88 1.65
CA GLY A 115 -4.11 -22.42 0.27
C GLY A 115 -3.48 -23.44 -0.68
N ALA A 116 -3.20 -24.70 -0.28
CA ALA A 116 -2.63 -25.70 -1.19
C ALA A 116 -3.58 -26.07 -2.36
N PRO A 117 -4.90 -26.24 -2.14
CA PRO A 117 -5.84 -26.35 -3.25
C PRO A 117 -5.86 -25.04 -4.04
N LEU A 118 -5.80 -25.13 -5.36
CA LEU A 118 -5.86 -23.99 -6.29
C LEU A 118 -7.25 -23.35 -6.29
N GLY A 119 -7.55 -22.56 -5.26
CA GLY A 119 -8.82 -21.87 -5.07
C GLY A 119 -8.65 -20.40 -4.69
N ASN A 120 -9.74 -19.77 -4.25
CA ASN A 120 -9.77 -18.34 -3.91
C ASN A 120 -8.64 -17.95 -2.94
N LEU A 121 -8.45 -18.74 -1.88
CA LEU A 121 -7.41 -18.42 -0.88
C LEU A 121 -6.01 -18.37 -1.49
N TYR A 122 -5.67 -19.26 -2.41
CA TYR A 122 -4.38 -19.26 -3.11
C TYR A 122 -4.22 -17.97 -3.93
N TYR A 123 -5.15 -17.70 -4.85
CA TYR A 123 -5.04 -16.57 -5.77
C TYR A 123 -5.06 -15.22 -5.06
N PHE A 124 -5.97 -15.03 -4.11
CA PHE A 124 -6.10 -13.75 -3.42
C PHE A 124 -4.98 -13.49 -2.42
N THR A 125 -4.32 -14.52 -1.87
CA THR A 125 -3.10 -14.33 -1.06
C THR A 125 -1.94 -13.83 -1.93
N TRP A 126 -1.76 -14.41 -3.12
CA TRP A 126 -0.77 -13.93 -4.10
C TRP A 126 -1.07 -12.53 -4.63
N ILE A 127 -2.33 -12.24 -4.98
CA ILE A 127 -2.75 -10.90 -5.41
C ILE A 127 -2.48 -9.89 -4.30
N SER A 128 -2.81 -10.21 -3.05
CA SER A 128 -2.54 -9.32 -1.91
C SER A 128 -1.04 -9.03 -1.76
N PHE A 129 -0.19 -10.05 -1.90
CA PHE A 129 1.27 -9.86 -1.92
C PHE A 129 1.71 -8.94 -3.07
N LEU A 130 1.29 -9.22 -4.31
CA LEU A 130 1.64 -8.39 -5.47
C LEU A 130 1.17 -6.94 -5.31
N CYS A 131 -0.03 -6.71 -4.78
CA CYS A 131 -0.51 -5.37 -4.49
C CYS A 131 0.39 -4.65 -3.47
N THR A 132 0.76 -5.31 -2.36
CA THR A 132 1.67 -4.71 -1.36
C THR A 132 3.07 -4.44 -1.89
N PHE A 133 3.56 -5.29 -2.79
CA PHE A 133 4.83 -5.10 -3.48
C PHE A 133 4.76 -3.87 -4.40
N MET A 134 3.74 -3.77 -5.24
CA MET A 134 3.55 -2.62 -6.14
C MET A 134 3.33 -1.30 -5.38
N LEU A 135 2.60 -1.34 -4.26
CA LEU A 135 2.45 -0.20 -3.37
C LEU A 135 3.81 0.26 -2.82
N THR A 136 4.64 -0.68 -2.36
CA THR A 136 5.98 -0.38 -1.84
C THR A 136 6.90 0.18 -2.93
N ALA A 137 6.86 -0.41 -4.14
CA ALA A 137 7.62 0.07 -5.30
C ALA A 137 7.24 1.52 -5.67
N SER A 138 5.94 1.83 -5.74
CA SER A 138 5.45 3.18 -6.03
C SER A 138 5.91 4.20 -4.98
N ILE A 139 5.96 3.82 -3.71
CA ILE A 139 6.46 4.70 -2.63
C ILE A 139 7.96 4.91 -2.75
N PHE A 140 8.71 3.88 -3.18
CA PHE A 140 10.13 3.97 -3.41
C PHE A 140 10.47 4.89 -4.60
N GLU A 141 9.70 4.83 -5.67
CA GLU A 141 9.80 5.76 -6.81
C GLU A 141 9.55 7.21 -6.35
N ASP A 142 8.48 7.46 -5.59
CA ASP A 142 8.19 8.78 -5.02
C ASP A 142 9.34 9.29 -4.14
N TYR A 143 9.94 8.41 -3.33
CA TYR A 143 11.09 8.75 -2.48
C TYR A 143 12.33 9.11 -3.30
N GLN A 144 12.63 8.38 -4.37
CA GLN A 144 13.75 8.70 -5.26
C GLN A 144 13.54 10.02 -6.00
N ASN A 145 12.33 10.27 -6.49
CA ASN A 145 11.98 11.50 -7.18
C ASN A 145 12.09 12.73 -6.25
N ALA A 146 11.72 12.58 -4.98
CA ALA A 146 11.91 13.64 -3.98
C ALA A 146 13.40 13.90 -3.68
N LYS A 147 14.22 12.85 -3.63
CA LYS A 147 15.66 12.97 -3.39
C LYS A 147 16.39 13.64 -4.55
N SER A 148 16.08 13.29 -5.80
CA SER A 148 16.72 13.88 -6.98
C SER A 148 16.34 15.35 -7.19
N GLY A 149 15.09 15.74 -6.89
CA GLY A 149 14.65 17.13 -6.98
C GLY A 149 15.26 18.08 -5.93
N GLY A 150 15.72 17.56 -4.79
CA GLY A 150 16.44 18.34 -3.79
C GLY A 150 17.83 18.78 -4.23
N SER A 151 18.57 17.90 -4.93
CA SER A 151 19.93 18.18 -5.38
C SER A 151 20.04 19.25 -6.47
N THR A 152 18.97 19.54 -7.21
CA THR A 152 18.98 20.60 -8.23
C THR A 152 18.72 21.99 -7.63
N ARG A 153 18.00 22.09 -6.50
CA ARG A 153 17.66 23.38 -5.89
C ARG A 153 18.79 24.01 -5.08
N GLU A 154 19.68 23.22 -4.49
CA GLU A 154 20.87 23.76 -3.81
C GLU A 154 21.89 24.38 -4.78
N GLN A 155 21.79 24.12 -6.10
CA GLN A 155 22.72 24.70 -7.08
C GLN A 155 22.29 26.07 -7.63
N ASP A 156 21.01 26.43 -7.55
CA ASP A 156 20.52 27.74 -8.03
C ASP A 156 20.62 28.86 -6.96
N ASP A 157 20.54 28.53 -5.66
CA ASP A 157 20.59 29.55 -4.58
C ASP A 157 22.02 30.11 -4.34
N ASP A 158 23.07 29.42 -4.80
CA ASP A 158 24.46 29.89 -4.67
C ASP A 158 24.88 30.83 -5.83
N GLN A 159 24.02 31.04 -6.84
CA GLN A 159 24.32 31.89 -7.99
C GLN A 159 23.72 33.32 -7.92
N ASP A 160 22.81 33.60 -6.98
CA ASP A 160 22.12 34.91 -6.89
C ASP A 160 22.74 35.88 -5.85
N THR A 161 23.77 35.47 -5.10
CA THR A 161 24.47 36.37 -4.14
C THR A 161 25.72 37.04 -4.75
N ARG A 162 25.76 37.20 -6.08
CA ARG A 162 26.91 37.82 -6.78
C ARG A 162 26.53 38.69 -7.98
N GLY A 163 25.31 39.25 -7.98
CA GLY A 163 24.84 40.24 -8.94
C GLY A 163 24.89 41.66 -8.38
N ASP A 164 26.01 42.32 -8.61
CA ASP A 164 26.24 43.78 -8.71
C ASP A 164 25.18 44.75 -8.14
N ILE A 165 25.57 45.45 -7.06
CA ILE A 165 25.07 46.80 -6.78
C ILE A 165 25.67 47.71 -7.86
N GLN A 166 24.94 47.94 -8.96
CA GLN A 166 25.24 49.06 -9.85
C GLN A 166 24.85 50.35 -9.13
N VAL A 167 25.86 51.07 -8.65
CA VAL A 167 25.74 52.46 -8.21
C VAL A 167 25.59 53.31 -9.46
N GLU A 168 24.36 53.63 -9.82
CA GLU A 168 24.05 54.59 -10.87
C GLU A 168 24.55 55.97 -10.41
N SER A 169 25.63 56.45 -11.04
CA SER A 169 26.19 57.78 -10.80
C SER A 169 25.23 58.82 -11.35
N LEU A 170 24.61 59.58 -10.43
CA LEU A 170 23.76 60.72 -10.72
C LEU A 170 24.59 61.94 -11.14
N ASP A 171 25.19 61.88 -12.32
CA ASP A 171 25.73 63.02 -13.05
C ASP A 171 24.94 63.12 -14.36
N ASP A 172 23.85 63.89 -14.34
CA ASP A 172 23.28 64.62 -15.49
C ASP A 172 21.85 65.09 -15.17
N ALA A 173 21.74 66.09 -14.29
CA ALA A 173 20.58 66.96 -14.24
C ALA A 173 21.01 68.36 -13.79
N ILE A 174 21.42 69.15 -14.79
CA ILE A 174 21.16 70.60 -15.00
C ILE A 174 21.36 71.53 -13.81
#